data_AF-A0A812ZND5-F1
#
_entry.id   AF-A0A812ZND5-F1
#
_cell.length_a   1.000
_cell.length_b   1.000
_cell.length_c   1.000
_cell.angle_alpha   90.00
_cell.angle_beta   90.00
_cell.angle_gamma   90.00
#
_symmetry.space_group_name_H-M   'P 1'
#
loop_
_entity.id
_entity.type
_entity.pdbx_description
1 polymer ?
#
loop_
_entity_poly.entity_id
_entity_poly.type
_entity_poly.pdbx_seq_one_letter_code
_entity_poly.pdbx_strand_id
1 'polypeptide(L)'
;MYLRLLVTAGPDELWAVIRADTAYLSALRGSLEWIFSWTHRTCTLQHPLDDWQQWCVFMREQPGRYKGLLLRAQALANCRQRVIAALDGLYRALRAQAPVAAPECTQGGTMPEACIPCAKLFPSRVAWAGHAARVHGYRSRAFLLGRSPLCLACGRTYGTVGRLRRHLLCSARCIPNWGSFSPAENTGDLLACNHPQMPPFSVPGSFATPETSMNREDFSSVLLTELNALPVCDESVVWDTVIEVIEPLQTLRTTVQRWADDHPGVEWIHRAADNVLLLLDPDLIGEPSNTSRVKVERQAFANDACPTWASLPPFNLPASKAGPGFDLQSPPPVIISHFAPTSVSLRLGLAYSTWLEQACSILAQGFELAIQEGCGFQVHCEGLALGLGPAKDWLVAAGFTFCKSGLRSSFPVSLEFNC
;
A
#
# COMPACT_ATOMS: atom_id res chain seq x y z
N MET A 1 0.15 27.79 8.84
CA MET A 1 0.38 28.39 10.19
C MET A 1 1.77 28.99 10.28
N TYR A 2 2.85 28.25 10.03
CA TYR A 2 4.24 28.76 10.10
C TYR A 2 4.51 29.95 9.18
N LEU A 3 4.07 29.91 7.92
CA LEU A 3 4.26 31.02 6.97
C LEU A 3 3.69 32.36 7.48
N ARG A 4 2.55 32.32 8.18
CA ARG A 4 1.99 33.54 8.79
C ARG A 4 2.94 34.10 9.85
N LEU A 5 3.49 33.25 10.72
CA LEU A 5 4.44 33.69 11.76
C LEU A 5 5.68 34.33 11.13
N LEU A 6 6.19 33.74 10.05
CA LEU A 6 7.29 34.32 9.26
C LEU A 6 6.93 35.70 8.71
N VAL A 7 5.73 35.86 8.14
CA VAL A 7 5.27 37.14 7.58
C VAL A 7 5.03 38.21 8.65
N THR A 8 4.64 37.82 9.87
CA THR A 8 4.34 38.77 10.95
C THR A 8 5.55 39.14 11.80
N ALA A 9 6.48 38.22 12.01
CA ALA A 9 7.54 38.35 13.01
C ALA A 9 8.90 37.77 12.55
N GLY A 10 9.01 37.30 11.31
CA GLY A 10 10.26 36.77 10.78
C GLY A 10 11.27 37.89 10.57
N PRO A 11 12.45 37.85 11.23
CA PRO A 11 13.49 38.84 11.02
C PRO A 11 14.12 38.69 9.63
N ASP A 12 14.80 39.74 9.14
CA ASP A 12 15.35 39.77 7.78
C ASP A 12 16.41 38.68 7.55
N GLU A 13 17.18 38.33 8.58
CA GLU A 13 18.19 37.27 8.52
C GLU A 13 17.53 35.91 8.25
N LEU A 14 16.36 35.64 8.84
CA LEU A 14 15.60 34.41 8.59
C LEU A 14 15.09 34.36 7.15
N TRP A 15 14.61 35.48 6.62
CA TRP A 15 14.20 35.58 5.21
C TRP A 15 15.38 35.41 4.24
N ALA A 16 16.57 35.87 4.61
CA ALA A 16 17.79 35.62 3.84
C ALA A 16 18.15 34.13 3.81
N VAL A 17 18.06 33.43 4.95
CA VAL A 17 18.28 31.97 5.04
C VAL A 17 17.24 31.20 4.22
N ILE A 18 15.96 31.54 4.35
CA ILE A 18 14.89 30.93 3.55
C ILE A 18 15.18 31.14 2.05
N ARG A 19 15.64 32.32 1.66
CA ARG A 19 15.99 32.61 0.26
C ARG A 19 17.12 31.73 -0.28
N ALA A 20 18.09 31.38 0.57
CA ALA A 20 19.17 30.48 0.20
C ALA A 20 18.71 29.01 0.11
N ASP A 21 17.70 28.61 0.88
CA ASP A 21 17.10 27.27 0.84
C ASP A 21 16.01 27.16 -0.25
N THR A 22 16.45 26.85 -1.47
CA THR A 22 15.56 26.72 -2.63
C THR A 22 14.53 25.60 -2.48
N ALA A 23 14.86 24.52 -1.78
CA ALA A 23 13.95 23.41 -1.55
C ALA A 23 12.81 23.82 -0.60
N TYR A 24 13.14 24.49 0.50
CA TYR A 24 12.14 25.02 1.42
C TYR A 24 11.25 26.09 0.79
N LEU A 25 11.83 27.02 0.02
CA LEU A 25 11.06 28.00 -0.75
C LEU A 25 10.10 27.35 -1.75
N SER A 26 10.56 26.32 -2.47
CA SER A 26 9.72 25.56 -3.38
C SER A 26 8.54 24.91 -2.65
N ALA A 27 8.77 24.35 -1.46
CA ALA A 27 7.71 23.77 -0.63
C ALA A 27 6.71 24.83 -0.14
N LEU A 28 7.17 26.04 0.23
CA LEU A 28 6.29 27.15 0.60
C LEU A 28 5.43 27.64 -0.57
N ARG A 29 6.02 27.77 -1.77
CA ARG A 29 5.29 28.12 -2.99
C ARG A 29 4.23 27.08 -3.32
N GLY A 30 4.61 25.79 -3.34
CA GLY A 30 3.67 24.71 -3.58
C GLY A 30 2.53 24.67 -2.55
N SER A 31 2.82 25.01 -1.28
CA SER A 31 1.78 25.11 -0.25
C SER A 31 0.78 26.24 -0.52
N LEU A 32 1.26 27.40 -0.99
CA LEU A 32 0.41 28.55 -1.33
C LEU A 32 -0.44 28.28 -2.58
N GLU A 33 0.17 27.72 -3.62
CA GLU A 33 -0.52 27.26 -4.83
C GLU A 33 -1.60 26.23 -4.50
N TRP A 34 -1.28 25.27 -3.63
CA TRP A 34 -2.25 24.27 -3.17
C TRP A 34 -3.45 24.95 -2.49
N ILE A 35 -3.24 25.86 -1.54
CA ILE A 35 -4.35 26.58 -0.88
C ILE A 35 -5.19 27.33 -1.93
N PHE A 36 -4.52 28.07 -2.82
CA PHE A 36 -5.19 28.88 -3.84
C PHE A 36 -6.00 28.03 -4.82
N SER A 37 -5.47 26.87 -5.25
CA SER A 37 -6.16 25.93 -6.15
C SER A 37 -7.52 25.49 -5.60
N TRP A 38 -7.65 25.36 -4.27
CA TRP A 38 -8.90 25.04 -3.60
C TRP A 38 -9.81 26.25 -3.34
N THR A 39 -9.28 27.47 -3.26
CA THR A 39 -10.06 28.60 -2.74
C THR A 39 -10.27 29.78 -3.69
N HIS A 40 -9.63 29.82 -4.86
CA HIS A 40 -9.64 30.97 -5.78
C HIS A 40 -11.03 31.46 -6.20
N ARG A 41 -12.06 30.60 -6.29
CA ARG A 41 -13.45 31.04 -6.59
C ARG A 41 -14.20 31.59 -5.38
N THR A 42 -13.63 31.49 -4.19
CA THR A 42 -14.26 31.84 -2.91
C THR A 42 -13.46 32.84 -2.09
N CYS A 43 -12.35 33.33 -2.62
CA CYS A 43 -11.58 34.46 -2.12
C CYS A 43 -11.37 35.47 -3.26
N THR A 44 -11.12 36.72 -2.89
CA THR A 44 -10.87 37.83 -3.83
C THR A 44 -9.38 38.08 -4.05
N LEU A 45 -8.52 37.23 -3.51
CA LEU A 45 -7.07 37.36 -3.62
C LEU A 45 -6.61 36.90 -5.00
N GLN A 46 -5.58 37.55 -5.55
CA GLN A 46 -4.92 37.08 -6.76
C GLN A 46 -4.04 35.85 -6.46
N HIS A 47 -3.52 35.21 -7.51
CA HIS A 47 -2.62 34.08 -7.34
C HIS A 47 -1.39 34.52 -6.53
N PRO A 48 -0.94 33.73 -5.52
CA PRO A 48 0.11 34.14 -4.59
C PRO A 48 1.49 34.38 -5.24
N LEU A 49 1.73 33.81 -6.43
CA LEU A 49 2.95 34.07 -7.19
C LEU A 49 2.90 35.36 -8.02
N ASP A 50 1.69 35.86 -8.31
CA ASP A 50 1.49 37.08 -9.10
C ASP A 50 1.45 38.31 -8.19
N ASP A 51 0.83 38.20 -7.00
CA ASP A 51 0.74 39.27 -6.01
C ASP A 51 0.99 38.77 -4.59
N TRP A 52 2.26 38.51 -4.26
CA TRP A 52 2.65 38.08 -2.90
C TRP A 52 2.35 39.16 -1.84
N GLN A 53 2.40 40.45 -2.22
CA GLN A 53 2.22 41.54 -1.26
C GLN A 53 0.79 41.56 -0.71
N GLN A 54 -0.22 41.31 -1.56
CA GLN A 54 -1.61 41.20 -1.12
C GLN A 54 -1.80 40.06 -0.10
N TRP A 55 -1.11 38.93 -0.27
CA TRP A 55 -1.14 37.81 0.67
C TRP A 55 -0.45 38.16 2.00
N CYS A 56 0.67 38.88 1.95
CA CYS A 56 1.33 39.39 3.15
C CYS A 56 0.40 40.28 3.98
N VAL A 57 -0.25 41.26 3.34
CA VAL A 57 -1.24 42.16 3.98
C VAL A 57 -2.39 41.34 4.57
N PHE A 58 -2.97 40.43 3.79
CA PHE A 58 -4.05 39.56 4.24
C PHE A 58 -3.69 38.72 5.48
N MET A 59 -2.47 38.17 5.52
CA MET A 59 -1.98 37.37 6.65
C MET A 59 -1.75 38.19 7.93
N ARG A 60 -1.31 39.45 7.80
CA ARG A 60 -1.08 40.36 8.92
C ARG A 60 -2.38 40.94 9.46
N GLU A 61 -3.22 41.47 8.58
CA GLU A 61 -4.42 42.22 8.96
C GLU A 61 -5.62 41.31 9.27
N GLN A 62 -5.70 40.14 8.62
CA GLN A 62 -6.87 39.26 8.71
C GLN A 62 -6.51 37.81 9.07
N PRO A 63 -5.77 37.58 10.18
CA PRO A 63 -5.23 36.27 10.54
C PRO A 63 -6.31 35.19 10.73
N GLY A 64 -7.49 35.57 11.23
CA GLY A 64 -8.64 34.67 11.38
C GLY A 64 -9.22 34.22 10.04
N ARG A 65 -9.33 35.14 9.06
CA ARG A 65 -9.80 34.82 7.71
C ARG A 65 -8.80 33.97 6.94
N TYR A 66 -7.49 34.23 7.10
CA TYR A 66 -6.45 33.36 6.55
C TYR A 66 -6.51 31.95 7.14
N LYS A 67 -6.67 31.80 8.46
CA LYS A 67 -6.89 30.49 9.09
C LYS A 67 -8.15 29.81 8.54
N GLY A 68 -9.24 30.55 8.35
CA GLY A 68 -10.46 30.03 7.73
C GLY A 68 -10.27 29.55 6.29
N LEU A 69 -9.43 30.24 5.49
CA LEU A 69 -9.06 29.84 4.14
C LEU A 69 -8.33 28.49 4.13
N LEU A 70 -7.36 28.31 5.05
CA LEU A 70 -6.63 27.05 5.23
C LEU A 70 -7.56 25.90 5.59
N LEU A 71 -8.44 26.10 6.59
CA LEU A 71 -9.39 25.09 7.03
C LEU A 71 -10.38 24.71 5.93
N ARG A 72 -10.80 25.69 5.12
CA ARG A 72 -11.66 25.44 3.95
C ARG A 72 -10.95 24.60 2.89
N ALA A 73 -9.72 24.95 2.53
CA ALA A 73 -8.93 24.18 1.57
C ALA A 73 -8.74 22.73 2.03
N GLN A 74 -8.39 22.54 3.31
CA GLN A 74 -8.28 21.22 3.93
C GLN A 74 -9.61 20.45 3.89
N ALA A 75 -10.73 21.10 4.22
CA ALA A 75 -12.04 20.45 4.20
C ALA A 75 -12.47 20.04 2.78
N LEU A 76 -12.16 20.85 1.76
CA LEU A 76 -12.41 20.50 0.36
C LEU A 76 -11.52 19.34 -0.12
N ALA A 77 -10.26 19.31 0.30
CA ALA A 77 -9.36 18.18 0.05
C ALA A 77 -9.92 16.88 0.67
N ASN A 78 -10.47 16.95 1.89
CA ASN A 78 -11.15 15.81 2.51
C ASN A 78 -12.42 15.39 1.74
N CYS A 79 -13.18 16.35 1.19
CA CYS A 79 -14.32 16.03 0.32
C CYS A 79 -13.88 15.28 -0.93
N ARG A 80 -12.76 15.67 -1.56
CA ARG A 80 -12.16 14.93 -2.67
C ARG A 80 -11.73 13.51 -2.26
N GLN A 81 -11.13 13.34 -1.09
CA GLN A 81 -10.76 12.00 -0.61
C GLN A 81 -12.00 11.11 -0.38
N ARG A 82 -13.11 11.66 0.11
CA ARG A 82 -14.40 10.93 0.18
C ARG A 82 -14.91 10.54 -1.21
N VAL A 83 -14.81 11.43 -2.19
CA VAL A 83 -15.16 11.14 -3.59
C VAL A 83 -14.33 9.98 -4.14
N ILE A 84 -13.01 10.00 -3.93
CA ILE A 84 -12.11 8.92 -4.36
C ILE A 84 -12.48 7.60 -3.67
N ALA A 85 -12.71 7.60 -2.36
CA ALA A 85 -13.06 6.40 -1.62
C ALA A 85 -14.40 5.81 -2.06
N ALA A 86 -15.42 6.64 -2.32
CA ALA A 86 -16.72 6.20 -2.82
C ALA A 86 -16.59 5.55 -4.21
N LEU A 87 -15.85 6.19 -5.11
CA LEU A 87 -15.58 5.66 -6.45
C LEU A 87 -14.78 4.35 -6.40
N ASP A 88 -13.74 4.27 -5.57
CA ASP A 88 -12.93 3.06 -5.40
C ASP A 88 -13.75 1.90 -4.81
N GLY A 89 -14.64 2.18 -3.86
CA GLY A 89 -15.57 1.18 -3.32
C GLY A 89 -16.48 0.59 -4.39
N LEU A 90 -17.13 1.45 -5.20
CA LEU A 90 -17.97 1.01 -6.31
C LEU A 90 -17.16 0.26 -7.38
N TYR A 91 -15.99 0.77 -7.75
CA TYR A 91 -15.11 0.13 -8.73
C TYR A 91 -14.74 -1.29 -8.30
N ARG A 92 -14.35 -1.50 -7.04
CA ARG A 92 -14.02 -2.82 -6.51
C ARG A 92 -15.21 -3.78 -6.51
N ALA A 93 -16.40 -3.27 -6.17
CA ALA A 93 -17.63 -4.07 -6.23
C ALA A 93 -17.90 -4.56 -7.66
N LEU A 94 -17.78 -3.68 -8.65
CA LEU A 94 -17.94 -4.04 -10.08
C LEU A 94 -16.82 -4.98 -10.55
N ARG A 95 -15.56 -4.68 -10.22
CA ARG A 95 -14.39 -5.44 -10.65
C ARG A 95 -14.39 -6.88 -10.12
N ALA A 96 -14.92 -7.10 -8.92
CA ALA A 96 -15.03 -8.45 -8.33
C ALA A 96 -15.93 -9.40 -9.15
N GLN A 97 -16.78 -8.84 -10.02
CA GLN A 97 -17.77 -9.57 -10.82
C GLN A 97 -17.46 -9.52 -12.31
N ALA A 98 -16.60 -8.58 -12.72
CA ALA A 98 -16.09 -8.54 -14.08
C ALA A 98 -15.31 -9.83 -14.38
N PRO A 99 -15.46 -10.40 -15.59
CA PRO A 99 -14.64 -11.52 -16.03
C PRO A 99 -13.16 -11.17 -15.82
N VAL A 100 -12.47 -12.03 -15.09
CA VAL A 100 -11.02 -11.96 -15.00
C VAL A 100 -10.52 -12.30 -16.39
N ALA A 101 -10.12 -11.28 -17.16
CA ALA A 101 -9.31 -11.53 -18.34
C ALA A 101 -8.18 -12.46 -17.92
N ALA A 102 -7.99 -13.58 -18.62
CA ALA A 102 -6.98 -14.57 -18.31
C ALA A 102 -5.70 -13.83 -17.91
N PRO A 103 -5.14 -14.10 -16.72
CA PRO A 103 -4.12 -13.25 -16.15
C PRO A 103 -2.99 -13.14 -17.17
N GLU A 104 -2.78 -11.93 -17.70
CA GLU A 104 -1.46 -11.57 -18.15
C GLU A 104 -0.58 -11.81 -16.94
N CYS A 105 0.25 -12.85 -17.05
CA CYS A 105 1.10 -13.37 -16.00
C CYS A 105 1.98 -12.22 -15.53
N THR A 106 1.49 -11.47 -14.54
CA THR A 106 2.21 -10.39 -13.89
C THR A 106 3.13 -11.09 -12.91
N GLN A 107 4.17 -11.69 -13.48
CA GLN A 107 5.33 -12.16 -12.75
C GLN A 107 5.85 -10.99 -11.93
N GLY A 108 5.67 -11.03 -10.62
CA GLY A 108 6.19 -10.00 -9.72
C GLY A 108 5.44 -9.74 -8.42
N GLY A 109 4.30 -10.37 -8.16
CA GLY A 109 3.69 -10.35 -6.84
C GLY A 109 4.57 -11.13 -5.85
N THR A 110 5.16 -10.46 -4.87
CA THR A 110 5.83 -11.14 -3.75
C THR A 110 4.85 -12.09 -3.07
N MET A 111 5.15 -13.39 -3.06
CA MET A 111 4.28 -14.38 -2.39
C MET A 111 4.02 -13.93 -0.94
N PRO A 112 2.76 -13.99 -0.47
CA PRO A 112 2.44 -13.63 0.91
C PRO A 112 3.22 -14.53 1.86
N GLU A 113 3.69 -13.95 2.97
CA GLU A 113 4.41 -14.71 4.00
C GLU A 113 3.40 -15.30 4.98
N ALA A 114 3.69 -16.47 5.54
CA ALA A 114 2.75 -17.19 6.39
C ALA A 114 3.39 -17.56 7.74
N CYS A 115 2.61 -17.45 8.81
CA CYS A 115 2.95 -18.05 10.10
C CYS A 115 2.14 -19.34 10.25
N ILE A 116 2.79 -20.48 10.01
CA ILE A 116 2.15 -21.80 9.96
C ILE A 116 1.51 -22.17 11.31
N PRO A 117 2.19 -22.04 12.47
CA PRO A 117 1.57 -22.39 13.76
C PRO A 117 0.36 -21.54 14.12
N CYS A 118 0.26 -20.32 13.57
CA CYS A 118 -0.86 -19.42 13.78
C CYS A 118 -1.91 -19.47 12.66
N ALA A 119 -1.67 -20.20 11.57
CA ALA A 119 -2.47 -20.20 10.34
C ALA A 119 -2.79 -18.77 9.83
N LYS A 120 -1.80 -17.86 9.81
CA LYS A 120 -1.98 -16.45 9.43
C LYS A 120 -1.14 -16.05 8.24
N LEU A 121 -1.77 -15.37 7.27
CA LEU A 121 -1.11 -14.77 6.12
C LEU A 121 -0.77 -13.29 6.36
N PHE A 122 0.39 -12.88 5.86
CA PHE A 122 0.94 -11.55 5.99
C PHE A 122 1.25 -10.96 4.61
N PRO A 123 0.93 -9.68 4.39
CA PRO A 123 1.16 -9.02 3.11
C PRO A 123 2.64 -8.75 2.82
N SER A 124 3.52 -8.87 3.83
CA SER A 124 4.96 -8.67 3.66
C SER A 124 5.77 -9.42 4.69
N ARG A 125 7.04 -9.71 4.34
CA ARG A 125 8.04 -10.31 5.25
C ARG A 125 8.28 -9.48 6.50
N VAL A 126 8.16 -8.16 6.43
CA VAL A 126 8.31 -7.27 7.60
C VAL A 126 7.15 -7.47 8.58
N ALA A 127 5.92 -7.55 8.07
CA ALA A 127 4.74 -7.79 8.91
C ALA A 127 4.81 -9.17 9.57
N TRP A 128 5.17 -10.21 8.80
CA TRP A 128 5.40 -11.55 9.32
C TRP A 128 6.49 -11.57 10.39
N ALA A 129 7.68 -11.00 10.12
CA ALA A 129 8.79 -11.00 11.07
C ALA A 129 8.43 -10.28 12.38
N GLY A 130 7.63 -9.21 12.32
CA GLY A 130 7.12 -8.52 13.50
C GLY A 130 6.09 -9.33 14.30
N HIS A 131 5.33 -10.21 13.66
CA HIS A 131 4.47 -11.18 14.35
C HIS A 131 5.31 -12.30 14.96
N ALA A 132 6.14 -12.97 14.15
CA ALA A 132 7.00 -14.07 14.56
C ALA A 132 7.91 -13.69 15.73
N ALA A 133 8.49 -12.48 15.73
CA ALA A 133 9.36 -12.03 16.82
C ALA A 133 8.65 -11.85 18.17
N ARG A 134 7.37 -11.45 18.14
CA ARG A 134 6.57 -11.19 19.35
C ARG A 134 5.90 -12.44 19.89
N VAL A 135 5.37 -13.28 19.00
CA VAL A 135 4.58 -14.46 19.38
C VAL A 135 5.46 -15.69 19.54
N HIS A 136 6.48 -15.85 18.69
CA HIS A 136 7.29 -17.06 18.59
C HIS A 136 8.78 -16.83 18.88
N GLY A 137 9.17 -15.63 19.34
CA GLY A 137 10.56 -15.33 19.67
C GLY A 137 11.53 -15.23 18.50
N TYR A 138 11.05 -15.28 17.24
CA TYR A 138 11.90 -15.19 16.04
C TYR A 138 12.86 -13.99 16.07
N ARG A 139 14.09 -14.19 15.61
CA ARG A 139 15.10 -13.14 15.49
C ARG A 139 15.70 -13.21 14.08
N SER A 140 15.48 -12.17 13.28
CA SER A 140 16.04 -12.10 11.94
C SER A 140 17.56 -12.13 11.95
N ARG A 141 18.18 -12.58 10.86
CA ARG A 141 19.65 -12.53 10.68
C ARG A 141 20.22 -11.15 10.96
N ALA A 142 19.55 -10.09 10.50
CA ALA A 142 19.94 -8.72 10.79
C ALA A 142 20.03 -8.45 12.30
N PHE A 143 19.10 -8.99 13.10
CA PHE A 143 19.14 -8.88 14.56
C PHE A 143 20.28 -9.68 15.19
N LEU A 144 20.49 -10.93 14.74
CA LEU A 144 21.51 -11.82 15.27
C LEU A 144 22.94 -11.33 14.99
N LEU A 145 23.17 -10.79 13.79
CA LEU A 145 24.45 -10.26 13.32
C LEU A 145 24.71 -8.84 13.84
N GLY A 146 23.66 -8.00 13.91
CA GLY A 146 23.74 -6.62 14.38
C GLY A 146 23.90 -6.52 15.90
N ARG A 147 25.07 -6.91 16.41
CA ARG A 147 25.47 -6.81 17.83
C ARG A 147 26.32 -5.56 18.12
N SER A 148 27.03 -5.04 17.12
CA SER A 148 27.82 -3.81 17.19
C SER A 148 27.34 -2.81 16.11
N PRO A 149 27.70 -1.52 16.16
CA PRO A 149 27.38 -0.57 15.10
C PRO A 149 28.20 -0.80 13.81
N LEU A 150 29.18 -1.72 13.79
CA LEU A 150 30.05 -2.00 12.67
C LEU A 150 29.49 -3.15 11.81
N CYS A 151 29.37 -2.92 10.51
CA CYS A 151 29.07 -3.97 9.55
C CYS A 151 30.35 -4.74 9.19
N LEU A 152 30.45 -6.00 9.63
CA LEU A 152 31.58 -6.88 9.30
C LEU A 152 31.56 -7.42 7.85
N ALA A 153 30.70 -6.87 7.00
CA ALA A 153 30.66 -7.20 5.57
C ALA A 153 31.15 -6.06 4.67
N CYS A 154 30.80 -4.81 4.99
CA CYS A 154 31.19 -3.65 4.19
C CYS A 154 32.19 -2.72 4.90
N GLY A 155 32.56 -3.02 6.15
CA GLY A 155 33.48 -2.22 6.95
C GLY A 155 32.95 -0.84 7.34
N ARG A 156 31.63 -0.60 7.24
CA ARG A 156 31.02 0.67 7.64
C ARG A 156 30.50 0.63 9.07
N THR A 157 30.75 1.69 9.83
CA THR A 157 30.09 1.92 11.13
C THR A 157 28.84 2.78 10.96
N TYR A 158 27.84 2.54 11.80
CA TYR A 158 26.56 3.25 11.83
C TYR A 158 26.38 3.92 13.19
N GLY A 159 25.71 5.08 13.23
CA GLY A 159 25.51 5.79 14.50
C GLY A 159 24.78 4.98 15.59
N THR A 160 24.03 3.93 15.24
CA THR A 160 23.43 2.98 16.20
C THR A 160 23.33 1.58 15.62
N VAL A 161 23.23 0.56 16.51
CA VAL A 161 22.93 -0.83 16.13
C VAL A 161 21.60 -0.94 15.35
N GLY A 162 20.60 -0.11 15.69
CA GLY A 162 19.33 -0.07 14.97
C GLY A 162 19.48 0.36 13.50
N ARG A 163 20.37 1.34 13.22
CA ARG A 163 20.70 1.76 11.85
C ARG A 163 21.44 0.66 11.09
N LEU A 164 22.36 -0.05 11.74
CA LEU A 164 23.01 -1.23 11.13
C LEU A 164 21.98 -2.31 10.79
N ARG A 165 21.07 -2.66 11.72
CA ARG A 165 20.03 -3.67 11.47
C ARG A 165 19.17 -3.29 10.26
N ARG A 166 18.79 -2.01 10.15
CA ARG A 166 18.08 -1.49 8.96
C ARG A 166 18.92 -1.63 7.69
N HIS A 167 20.21 -1.31 7.76
CA HIS A 167 21.12 -1.53 6.64
C HIS A 167 21.17 -3.01 6.22
N LEU A 168 21.27 -3.94 7.16
CA LEU A 168 21.30 -5.38 6.87
C LEU A 168 19.99 -5.89 6.26
N LEU A 169 18.85 -5.33 6.64
CA LEU A 169 17.56 -5.65 6.01
C LEU A 169 17.47 -5.18 4.55
N CYS A 170 18.11 -4.06 4.22
CA CYS A 170 18.04 -3.47 2.87
C CYS A 170 19.22 -3.87 1.95
N SER A 171 20.35 -4.31 2.51
CA SER A 171 21.56 -4.61 1.76
C SER A 171 21.68 -6.09 1.45
N ALA A 172 21.36 -6.46 0.20
CA ALA A 172 21.49 -7.82 -0.32
C ALA A 172 22.93 -8.38 -0.22
N ARG A 173 23.95 -7.51 -0.18
CA ARG A 173 25.37 -7.93 -0.16
C ARG A 173 25.92 -8.15 1.24
N CYS A 174 25.33 -7.57 2.29
CA CYS A 174 26.00 -7.50 3.58
C CYS A 174 25.72 -8.67 4.51
N ILE A 175 24.56 -9.33 4.39
CA ILE A 175 24.30 -10.56 5.14
C ILE A 175 25.16 -11.73 4.59
N PRO A 176 25.21 -11.99 3.27
CA PRO A 176 25.98 -13.12 2.74
C PRO A 176 27.50 -12.99 2.90
N ASN A 177 28.00 -11.76 2.97
CA ASN A 177 29.44 -11.47 3.14
C ASN A 177 29.79 -11.10 4.59
N TRP A 178 28.91 -11.41 5.55
CA TRP A 178 29.17 -11.09 6.95
C TRP A 178 30.42 -11.80 7.47
N GLY A 179 31.34 -11.05 8.06
CA GLY A 179 32.63 -11.55 8.55
C GLY A 179 33.78 -11.39 7.55
N SER A 180 33.51 -10.99 6.30
CA SER A 180 34.56 -10.74 5.29
C SER A 180 35.46 -9.55 5.60
N PHE A 181 35.02 -8.64 6.48
CA PHE A 181 35.80 -7.48 6.90
C PHE A 181 36.34 -7.66 8.32
N SER A 182 37.65 -7.48 8.47
CA SER A 182 38.35 -7.43 9.76
C SER A 182 38.81 -6.00 10.03
N PRO A 183 38.32 -5.32 11.10
CA PRO A 183 38.78 -3.98 11.46
C PRO A 183 40.24 -4.01 11.93
N ALA A 184 40.99 -2.92 11.72
CA ALA A 184 42.33 -2.76 12.27
C ALA A 184 42.30 -2.70 13.81
N GLU A 185 43.37 -3.13 14.49
CA GLU A 185 43.43 -3.27 15.96
C GLU A 185 43.07 -1.98 16.73
N ASN A 186 43.35 -0.81 16.17
CA ASN A 186 43.10 0.50 16.79
C ASN A 186 41.69 1.09 16.52
N THR A 187 40.76 0.27 16.05
CA THR A 187 39.41 0.73 15.66
C THR A 187 38.48 0.99 16.85
N GLY A 188 38.79 0.43 18.04
CA GLY A 188 37.93 0.49 19.22
C GLY A 188 37.55 1.93 19.62
N ASP A 189 38.51 2.85 19.59
CA ASP A 189 38.30 4.25 19.98
C ASP A 189 37.38 4.99 19.00
N LEU A 190 37.47 4.69 17.70
CA LEU A 190 36.59 5.26 16.68
C LEU A 190 35.13 4.80 16.84
N LEU A 191 34.93 3.56 17.31
CA LEU A 191 33.60 3.03 17.56
C LEU A 191 32.97 3.60 18.83
N ALA A 192 33.79 4.00 19.82
CA ALA A 192 33.35 4.61 21.06
C ALA A 192 32.79 6.03 20.87
N CYS A 193 33.29 6.77 19.88
CA CYS A 193 32.83 8.12 19.55
C CYS A 193 31.55 8.17 18.69
N ASN A 194 30.80 7.08 18.55
CA ASN A 194 29.62 7.03 17.69
C ASN A 194 28.45 7.88 18.23
N HIS A 195 28.14 9.00 17.57
CA HIS A 195 26.92 9.77 17.84
C HIS A 195 25.71 9.18 17.08
N PRO A 196 24.49 9.10 17.67
CA PRO A 196 23.31 8.49 17.03
C PRO A 196 22.91 9.08 15.67
N GLN A 197 23.26 10.34 15.42
CA GLN A 197 22.95 11.03 14.17
C GLN A 197 24.07 10.94 13.12
N MET A 198 25.24 10.41 13.48
CA MET A 198 26.40 10.38 12.58
C MET A 198 26.09 9.58 11.30
N PRO A 199 26.47 10.10 10.12
CA PRO A 199 26.32 9.38 8.87
C PRO A 199 27.23 8.13 8.87
N PRO A 200 26.88 7.07 8.12
CA PRO A 200 27.75 5.91 8.01
C PRO A 200 29.08 6.27 7.36
N PHE A 201 30.19 5.80 7.91
CA PHE A 201 31.53 5.98 7.33
C PHE A 201 32.31 4.67 7.36
N SER A 202 33.32 4.55 6.49
CA SER A 202 34.18 3.38 6.38
C SER A 202 35.25 3.39 7.44
N VAL A 203 35.45 2.25 8.07
CA VAL A 203 36.46 2.03 9.10
C VAL A 203 37.70 1.39 8.47
N PRO A 204 38.93 1.76 8.90
CA PRO A 204 40.15 1.10 8.43
C PRO A 204 40.16 -0.40 8.79
N GLY A 205 40.56 -1.23 7.83
CA GLY A 205 40.66 -2.68 8.01
C GLY A 205 40.99 -3.40 6.70
N SER A 206 40.97 -4.72 6.75
CA SER A 206 41.24 -5.59 5.60
C SER A 206 40.03 -6.44 5.28
N PHE A 207 39.80 -6.66 3.98
CA PHE A 207 38.84 -7.65 3.53
C PHE A 207 39.57 -8.97 3.31
N ALA A 208 39.12 -10.03 3.96
CA ALA A 208 39.53 -11.37 3.57
C ALA A 208 38.94 -11.67 2.18
N THR A 209 39.73 -12.29 1.31
CA THR A 209 39.15 -12.98 0.14
C THR A 209 38.08 -13.92 0.65
N PRO A 210 36.87 -13.93 0.06
CA PRO A 210 35.80 -14.79 0.51
C PRO A 210 36.22 -16.24 0.28
N GLU A 211 36.86 -16.85 1.26
CA GLU A 211 36.85 -18.30 1.42
C GLU A 211 35.37 -18.66 1.47
N THR A 212 34.93 -19.38 0.43
CA THR A 212 33.55 -19.76 0.10
C THR A 212 32.63 -19.66 1.32
N SER A 213 31.97 -18.51 1.46
CA SER A 213 31.39 -18.08 2.74
C SER A 213 30.35 -19.08 3.24
N MET A 214 30.58 -19.61 4.44
CA MET A 214 29.69 -20.54 5.17
C MET A 214 28.32 -19.96 5.55
N ASN A 215 27.87 -18.85 4.95
CA ASN A 215 26.62 -18.16 5.30
C ASN A 215 25.74 -17.84 4.08
N ARG A 216 25.85 -18.66 3.02
CA ARG A 216 25.00 -18.59 1.81
C ARG A 216 23.66 -19.30 1.92
N GLU A 217 23.31 -19.81 3.09
CA GLU A 217 22.19 -20.75 3.17
C GLU A 217 20.87 -19.99 3.11
N ASP A 218 20.19 -20.07 1.96
CA ASP A 218 18.79 -19.66 1.76
C ASP A 218 17.80 -20.64 2.43
N PHE A 219 18.31 -21.51 3.30
CA PHE A 219 17.60 -22.55 4.03
C PHE A 219 17.99 -22.53 5.52
N SER A 220 17.27 -23.30 6.34
CA SER A 220 17.49 -23.45 7.77
C SER A 220 18.34 -24.69 8.04
N SER A 221 19.56 -24.51 8.55
CA SER A 221 20.45 -25.61 8.91
C SER A 221 19.91 -26.45 10.06
N VAL A 222 19.20 -25.82 11.00
CA VAL A 222 18.54 -26.50 12.13
C VAL A 222 17.49 -27.46 11.60
N LEU A 223 16.55 -26.97 10.79
CA LEU A 223 15.50 -27.79 10.21
C LEU A 223 16.07 -28.89 9.31
N LEU A 224 17.07 -28.58 8.47
CA LEU A 224 17.69 -29.60 7.61
C LEU A 224 18.34 -30.72 8.44
N THR A 225 18.98 -30.37 9.55
CA THR A 225 19.59 -31.36 10.46
C THR A 225 18.52 -32.24 11.10
N GLU A 226 17.42 -31.66 11.54
CA GLU A 226 16.29 -32.40 12.12
C GLU A 226 15.63 -33.33 11.11
N LEU A 227 15.38 -32.85 9.88
CA LEU A 227 14.84 -33.65 8.78
C LEU A 227 15.77 -34.82 8.40
N ASN A 228 17.08 -34.61 8.37
CA ASN A 228 18.07 -35.66 8.10
C ASN A 228 18.14 -36.71 9.22
N ALA A 229 17.75 -36.36 10.44
CA ALA A 229 17.74 -37.27 11.58
C ALA A 229 16.47 -38.13 11.67
N LEU A 230 15.44 -37.84 10.85
CA LEU A 230 14.19 -38.58 10.87
C LEU A 230 14.39 -40.02 10.32
N PRO A 231 13.91 -41.06 11.03
CA PRO A 231 13.80 -42.40 10.45
C PRO A 231 12.71 -42.43 9.38
N VAL A 232 12.57 -43.57 8.68
CA VAL A 232 11.42 -43.81 7.80
C VAL A 232 10.14 -43.61 8.61
N CYS A 233 9.37 -42.59 8.27
CA CYS A 233 8.18 -42.19 9.01
C CYS A 233 7.06 -41.75 8.07
N ASP A 234 5.91 -41.45 8.65
CA ASP A 234 4.78 -40.86 7.94
C ASP A 234 4.97 -39.35 7.69
N GLU A 235 4.30 -38.82 6.66
CA GLU A 235 4.37 -37.41 6.28
C GLU A 235 3.94 -36.44 7.40
N SER A 236 3.05 -36.89 8.31
CA SER A 236 2.63 -36.12 9.48
C SER A 236 3.81 -35.75 10.39
N VAL A 237 4.75 -36.66 10.61
CA VAL A 237 5.94 -36.42 11.46
C VAL A 237 6.88 -35.41 10.80
N VAL A 238 7.01 -35.47 9.47
CA VAL A 238 7.80 -34.50 8.71
C VAL A 238 7.17 -33.12 8.82
N TRP A 239 5.85 -33.02 8.65
CA TRP A 239 5.11 -31.77 8.81
C TRP A 239 5.26 -31.18 10.22
N ASP A 240 5.09 -32.00 11.25
CA ASP A 240 5.24 -31.58 12.66
C ASP A 240 6.64 -31.00 12.91
N THR A 241 7.68 -31.63 12.35
CA THR A 241 9.06 -31.12 12.42
C THR A 241 9.19 -29.75 11.73
N VAL A 242 8.56 -29.56 10.57
CA VAL A 242 8.60 -28.27 9.84
C VAL A 242 7.89 -27.15 10.61
N ILE A 243 6.73 -27.42 11.22
CA ILE A 243 5.97 -26.37 11.92
C ILE A 243 6.58 -25.94 13.25
N GLU A 244 7.42 -26.77 13.87
CA GLU A 244 8.18 -26.42 15.07
C GLU A 244 9.25 -25.34 14.79
N VAL A 245 9.71 -25.24 13.54
CA VAL A 245 10.73 -24.27 13.13
C VAL A 245 10.11 -22.98 12.59
N ILE A 246 10.41 -21.86 13.26
CA ILE A 246 9.88 -20.53 12.91
C ILE A 246 10.84 -19.79 11.98
N GLU A 247 10.66 -19.95 10.68
CA GLU A 247 11.45 -19.30 9.63
C GLU A 247 10.55 -18.74 8.51
N PRO A 248 11.06 -17.83 7.65
CA PRO A 248 10.30 -17.34 6.49
C PRO A 248 9.84 -18.50 5.62
N LEU A 249 8.68 -18.35 4.98
CA LEU A 249 8.06 -19.47 4.25
C LEU A 249 8.97 -19.98 3.13
N GLN A 250 9.61 -19.07 2.40
CA GLN A 250 10.56 -19.45 1.34
C GLN A 250 11.79 -20.20 1.88
N THR A 251 12.24 -19.87 3.09
CA THR A 251 13.35 -20.57 3.76
C THR A 251 12.95 -22.00 4.07
N LEU A 252 11.75 -22.21 4.64
CA LEU A 252 11.22 -23.55 4.93
C LEU A 252 11.10 -24.38 3.66
N ARG A 253 10.49 -23.83 2.60
CA ARG A 253 10.36 -24.49 1.28
C ARG A 253 11.72 -24.87 0.69
N THR A 254 12.69 -23.95 0.71
CA THR A 254 14.05 -24.20 0.20
C THR A 254 14.75 -25.29 1.02
N THR A 255 14.50 -25.35 2.33
CA THR A 255 15.06 -26.38 3.22
C THR A 255 14.50 -27.76 2.91
N VAL A 256 13.18 -27.88 2.74
CA VAL A 256 12.51 -29.15 2.40
C VAL A 256 12.91 -29.63 1.01
N GLN A 257 12.98 -28.73 0.03
CA GLN A 257 13.46 -29.08 -1.32
C GLN A 257 14.89 -29.62 -1.26
N ARG A 258 15.77 -28.92 -0.53
CA ARG A 258 17.15 -29.37 -0.38
C ARG A 258 17.26 -30.72 0.33
N TRP A 259 16.43 -30.96 1.35
CA TRP A 259 16.38 -32.25 2.03
C TRP A 259 16.09 -33.40 1.05
N ALA A 260 15.15 -33.20 0.13
CA ALA A 260 14.86 -34.16 -0.93
C ALA A 260 16.03 -34.31 -1.93
N ASP A 261 16.61 -33.19 -2.37
CA ASP A 261 17.72 -33.19 -3.33
C ASP A 261 18.98 -33.89 -2.78
N ASP A 262 19.25 -33.77 -1.48
CA ASP A 262 20.41 -34.36 -0.80
C ASP A 262 20.24 -35.90 -0.60
N HIS A 263 19.06 -36.48 -0.85
CA HIS A 263 18.77 -37.92 -0.68
C HIS A 263 18.28 -38.61 -1.97
N PRO A 264 19.07 -38.57 -3.07
CA PRO A 264 18.64 -39.16 -4.33
C PRO A 264 18.43 -40.68 -4.18
N GLY A 265 17.23 -41.14 -4.53
CA GLY A 265 16.87 -42.57 -4.52
C GLY A 265 16.09 -43.05 -3.29
N VAL A 266 15.83 -42.18 -2.31
CA VAL A 266 14.97 -42.51 -1.16
C VAL A 266 13.53 -42.07 -1.43
N GLU A 267 12.71 -42.97 -1.97
CA GLU A 267 11.37 -42.63 -2.50
C GLU A 267 10.44 -41.97 -1.46
N TRP A 268 10.47 -42.43 -0.21
CA TRP A 268 9.60 -41.89 0.83
C TRP A 268 9.92 -40.43 1.18
N ILE A 269 11.20 -40.03 1.11
CA ILE A 269 11.64 -38.64 1.35
C ILE A 269 11.08 -37.72 0.28
N HIS A 270 11.23 -38.09 -1.00
CA HIS A 270 10.69 -37.30 -2.10
C HIS A 270 9.17 -37.15 -2.01
N ARG A 271 8.46 -38.24 -1.73
CA ARG A 271 7.00 -38.22 -1.57
C ARG A 271 6.57 -37.31 -0.41
N ALA A 272 7.22 -37.44 0.76
CA ALA A 272 6.92 -36.60 1.91
C ALA A 272 7.26 -35.12 1.65
N ALA A 273 8.39 -34.85 1.00
CA ALA A 273 8.81 -33.49 0.64
C ALA A 273 7.83 -32.83 -0.33
N ASP A 274 7.38 -33.54 -1.37
CA ASP A 274 6.38 -33.03 -2.31
C ASP A 274 5.08 -32.65 -1.59
N ASN A 275 4.59 -33.53 -0.71
CA ASN A 275 3.37 -33.28 0.07
C ASN A 275 3.53 -32.09 1.04
N VAL A 276 4.67 -32.00 1.75
CA VAL A 276 4.96 -30.86 2.63
C VAL A 276 5.10 -29.56 1.82
N LEU A 277 5.72 -29.58 0.65
CA LEU A 277 5.85 -28.40 -0.21
C LEU A 277 4.50 -27.91 -0.75
N LEU A 278 3.53 -28.81 -0.96
CA LEU A 278 2.14 -28.45 -1.23
C LEU A 278 1.52 -27.79 0.00
N LEU A 279 1.67 -28.37 1.19
CA LEU A 279 1.13 -27.78 2.43
C LEU A 279 1.78 -26.43 2.80
N LEU A 280 3.01 -26.18 2.32
CA LEU A 280 3.70 -24.89 2.44
C LEU A 280 3.26 -23.86 1.39
N ASP A 281 2.21 -24.13 0.61
CA ASP A 281 1.61 -23.14 -0.28
C ASP A 281 0.85 -22.09 0.54
N PRO A 282 1.14 -20.78 0.37
CA PRO A 282 0.41 -19.73 1.06
C PRO A 282 -1.12 -19.81 0.92
N ASP A 283 -1.63 -20.29 -0.22
CA ASP A 283 -3.06 -20.40 -0.47
C ASP A 283 -3.73 -21.52 0.36
N LEU A 284 -2.92 -22.46 0.90
CA LEU A 284 -3.38 -23.57 1.73
C LEU A 284 -3.17 -23.35 3.23
N ILE A 285 -2.23 -22.48 3.64
CA ILE A 285 -1.86 -22.30 5.07
C ILE A 285 -2.87 -21.46 5.86
N GLY A 286 -3.54 -20.49 5.25
CA GLY A 286 -4.32 -19.53 6.03
C GLY A 286 -5.59 -19.07 5.36
N GLU A 287 -6.63 -18.91 6.18
CA GLU A 287 -7.79 -18.11 5.78
C GLU A 287 -7.27 -16.69 5.44
N PRO A 288 -7.62 -16.14 4.26
CA PRO A 288 -7.28 -14.77 3.94
C PRO A 288 -7.93 -13.91 5.01
N SER A 289 -7.13 -13.41 5.95
CA SER A 289 -7.64 -12.61 7.05
C SER A 289 -8.55 -11.54 6.46
N ASN A 290 -9.84 -11.55 6.82
CA ASN A 290 -10.79 -10.52 6.38
C ASN A 290 -10.30 -9.10 6.75
N THR A 291 -9.29 -9.00 7.63
CA THR A 291 -8.60 -7.74 7.97
C THR A 291 -7.35 -7.42 7.12
N SER A 292 -6.81 -8.37 6.35
CA SER A 292 -5.66 -8.17 5.43
C SER A 292 -6.05 -7.62 4.06
N ARG A 293 -7.31 -7.75 3.61
CA ARG A 293 -7.78 -7.04 2.39
C ARG A 293 -7.81 -5.51 2.52
N VAL A 294 -7.60 -4.94 3.73
CA VAL A 294 -7.69 -3.48 3.99
C VAL A 294 -6.46 -2.92 4.72
N LYS A 295 -5.36 -3.67 4.81
CA LYS A 295 -4.10 -3.15 5.39
C LYS A 295 -2.92 -3.30 4.42
N VAL A 296 -3.14 -2.89 3.17
CA VAL A 296 -2.06 -2.24 2.41
C VAL A 296 -1.54 -1.10 3.28
N GLU A 297 -0.24 -1.14 3.54
CA GLU A 297 0.58 -0.20 4.30
C GLU A 297 -0.16 1.05 4.82
N ARG A 298 -0.33 1.14 6.14
CA ARG A 298 -0.52 2.43 6.82
C ARG A 298 0.81 3.22 6.80
N GLN A 299 1.40 3.41 5.62
CA GLN A 299 2.21 4.58 5.38
C GLN A 299 1.25 5.76 5.51
N ALA A 300 1.52 6.68 6.43
CA ALA A 300 0.76 7.90 6.52
C ALA A 300 0.84 8.61 5.15
N PHE A 301 -0.22 8.49 4.35
CA PHE A 301 -0.46 9.25 3.11
C PHE A 301 0.80 9.44 2.25
N ALA A 302 1.52 8.35 1.94
CA ALA A 302 2.57 8.42 0.94
C ALA A 302 1.90 8.54 -0.43
N ASN A 303 1.69 9.81 -0.82
CA ASN A 303 1.06 10.32 -2.04
C ASN A 303 -0.47 10.36 -1.98
N ASP A 304 -1.03 11.55 -2.22
CA ASP A 304 -2.40 11.83 -2.69
C ASP A 304 -2.71 11.15 -4.06
N ALA A 305 -2.03 10.04 -4.37
CA ALA A 305 -2.18 9.30 -5.61
C ALA A 305 -3.59 8.70 -5.65
N CYS A 306 -4.41 9.24 -6.54
CA CYS A 306 -5.69 8.64 -6.87
C CYS A 306 -5.44 7.19 -7.31
N PRO A 307 -6.25 6.21 -6.86
CA PRO A 307 -6.20 4.87 -7.41
C PRO A 307 -6.27 4.92 -8.94
N THR A 308 -5.47 4.10 -9.60
CA THR A 308 -5.58 3.93 -11.04
C THR A 308 -6.68 2.91 -11.30
N TRP A 309 -7.84 3.37 -11.74
CA TRP A 309 -8.94 2.49 -12.13
C TRP A 309 -8.77 2.08 -13.59
N ALA A 310 -8.38 0.83 -13.82
CA ALA A 310 -8.32 0.28 -15.17
C ALA A 310 -9.73 0.17 -15.77
N SER A 311 -9.85 0.33 -17.09
CA SER A 311 -11.10 0.08 -17.81
C SER A 311 -11.60 -1.33 -17.53
N LEU A 312 -12.88 -1.45 -17.15
CA LEU A 312 -13.52 -2.76 -16.99
C LEU A 312 -13.84 -3.33 -18.37
N PRO A 313 -13.57 -4.63 -18.62
CA PRO A 313 -14.05 -5.28 -19.84
C PRO A 313 -15.59 -5.27 -19.83
N PRO A 314 -16.26 -5.27 -20.99
CA PRO A 314 -17.70 -5.42 -21.04
C PRO A 314 -18.15 -6.75 -20.41
N PHE A 315 -19.14 -6.70 -19.51
CA PHE A 315 -19.78 -7.88 -18.93
C PHE A 315 -21.25 -7.59 -18.65
N ASN A 316 -22.09 -8.61 -18.80
CA ASN A 316 -23.53 -8.47 -18.58
C ASN A 316 -23.93 -9.24 -17.33
N LEU A 317 -24.71 -8.59 -16.47
CA LEU A 317 -25.41 -9.31 -15.42
C LEU A 317 -26.56 -10.11 -16.04
N PRO A 318 -26.70 -11.40 -15.73
CA PRO A 318 -27.84 -12.19 -16.18
C PRO A 318 -29.10 -11.72 -15.44
N ALA A 319 -29.87 -10.82 -16.07
CA ALA A 319 -31.15 -10.35 -15.53
C ALA A 319 -32.31 -11.11 -16.19
N SER A 320 -32.93 -12.02 -15.44
CA SER A 320 -34.10 -12.79 -15.88
C SER A 320 -35.43 -12.04 -15.70
N LYS A 321 -35.47 -11.08 -14.77
CA LYS A 321 -36.66 -10.32 -14.37
C LYS A 321 -36.29 -8.88 -13.99
N ALA A 322 -37.29 -7.99 -14.01
CA ALA A 322 -37.16 -6.66 -13.41
C ALA A 322 -37.03 -6.80 -11.89
N GLY A 323 -36.01 -6.17 -11.30
CA GLY A 323 -35.86 -6.05 -9.85
C GLY A 323 -36.17 -4.64 -9.36
N PRO A 324 -35.70 -4.27 -8.16
CA PRO A 324 -36.18 -3.08 -7.47
C PRO A 324 -35.71 -1.78 -8.14
N GLY A 325 -36.49 -0.72 -7.91
CA GLY A 325 -36.12 0.65 -8.19
C GLY A 325 -35.59 1.34 -6.93
N PHE A 326 -34.50 2.10 -7.09
CA PHE A 326 -33.95 2.95 -6.04
C PHE A 326 -34.13 4.41 -6.43
N ASP A 327 -34.57 5.25 -5.51
CA ASP A 327 -34.70 6.68 -5.74
C ASP A 327 -33.51 7.41 -5.12
N LEU A 328 -32.88 8.29 -5.89
CA LEU A 328 -31.77 9.12 -5.45
C LEU A 328 -32.04 10.58 -5.85
N GLN A 329 -31.79 11.50 -4.92
CA GLN A 329 -31.91 12.93 -5.22
C GLN A 329 -30.98 13.33 -6.38
N SER A 330 -31.35 14.34 -7.16
CA SER A 330 -30.49 14.86 -8.23
C SER A 330 -29.15 15.36 -7.69
N PRO A 331 -28.04 15.20 -8.43
CA PRO A 331 -26.73 15.64 -7.98
C PRO A 331 -26.70 17.16 -7.79
N PRO A 332 -25.90 17.67 -6.83
CA PRO A 332 -25.62 19.08 -6.73
C PRO A 332 -25.03 19.64 -8.04
N PRO A 333 -25.20 20.94 -8.35
CA PRO A 333 -24.75 21.55 -9.61
C PRO A 333 -23.22 21.66 -9.74
N VAL A 334 -22.48 21.17 -8.76
CA VAL A 334 -21.03 21.23 -8.67
C VAL A 334 -20.51 19.80 -8.56
N ILE A 335 -19.48 19.51 -9.34
CA ILE A 335 -18.77 18.24 -9.34
C ILE A 335 -17.36 18.49 -8.79
N ILE A 336 -16.97 17.78 -7.74
CA ILE A 336 -15.58 17.75 -7.28
C ILE A 336 -14.80 16.77 -8.14
N SER A 337 -13.73 17.26 -8.79
CA SER A 337 -12.80 16.39 -9.51
C SER A 337 -12.03 15.48 -8.54
N HIS A 338 -11.95 14.21 -8.89
CA HIS A 338 -11.11 13.23 -8.18
C HIS A 338 -9.63 13.35 -8.59
N PHE A 339 -9.32 13.96 -9.73
CA PHE A 339 -7.93 14.12 -10.19
C PHE A 339 -7.26 15.39 -9.67
N ALA A 340 -8.00 16.48 -9.54
CA ALA A 340 -7.43 17.80 -9.28
C ALA A 340 -8.23 18.59 -8.23
N PRO A 341 -7.59 19.58 -7.57
CA PRO A 341 -8.28 20.53 -6.72
C PRO A 341 -9.46 21.20 -7.44
N THR A 342 -10.58 21.35 -6.74
CA THR A 342 -11.79 21.98 -7.28
C THR A 342 -12.21 23.14 -6.36
N SER A 343 -12.10 24.37 -6.85
CA SER A 343 -12.45 25.54 -6.04
C SER A 343 -13.94 25.83 -6.02
N VAL A 344 -14.59 25.46 -4.93
CA VAL A 344 -16.04 25.59 -4.72
C VAL A 344 -16.33 26.01 -3.28
N SER A 345 -17.55 26.46 -3.00
CA SER A 345 -17.94 26.69 -1.61
C SER A 345 -17.94 25.36 -0.83
N LEU A 346 -17.54 25.39 0.45
CA LEU A 346 -17.50 24.18 1.28
C LEU A 346 -18.86 23.49 1.38
N ARG A 347 -19.95 24.25 1.42
CA ARG A 347 -21.32 23.72 1.41
C ARG A 347 -21.61 22.88 0.17
N LEU A 348 -21.25 23.38 -1.02
CA LEU A 348 -21.43 22.64 -2.27
C LEU A 348 -20.51 21.43 -2.35
N GLY A 349 -19.26 21.58 -1.87
CA GLY A 349 -18.31 20.47 -1.84
C GLY A 349 -18.78 19.31 -0.96
N LEU A 350 -19.25 19.61 0.25
CA LEU A 350 -19.82 18.63 1.18
C LEU A 350 -21.08 17.97 0.62
N ALA A 351 -21.98 18.76 0.03
CA ALA A 351 -23.19 18.25 -0.60
C ALA A 351 -22.85 17.24 -1.71
N TYR A 352 -21.91 17.57 -2.61
CA TYR A 352 -21.51 16.67 -3.68
C TYR A 352 -20.83 15.40 -3.16
N SER A 353 -19.85 15.53 -2.24
CA SER A 353 -19.16 14.33 -1.72
C SER A 353 -20.10 13.38 -0.98
N THR A 354 -21.10 13.92 -0.28
CA THR A 354 -22.09 13.12 0.46
C THR A 354 -23.09 12.47 -0.49
N TRP A 355 -23.56 13.22 -1.49
CA TRP A 355 -24.42 12.68 -2.55
C TRP A 355 -23.71 11.54 -3.30
N LEU A 356 -22.45 11.72 -3.70
CA LEU A 356 -21.72 10.70 -4.46
C LEU A 356 -21.47 9.43 -3.64
N GLU A 357 -21.17 9.57 -2.35
CA GLU A 357 -21.03 8.44 -1.43
C GLU A 357 -22.33 7.63 -1.33
N GLN A 358 -23.47 8.32 -1.16
CA GLN A 358 -24.78 7.68 -1.16
C GLN A 358 -25.09 7.01 -2.51
N ALA A 359 -24.81 7.69 -3.62
CA ALA A 359 -25.02 7.16 -4.97
C ALA A 359 -24.22 5.88 -5.19
N CYS A 360 -22.92 5.89 -4.86
CA CYS A 360 -22.04 4.71 -5.00
C CYS A 360 -22.50 3.55 -4.11
N SER A 361 -22.97 3.84 -2.89
CA SER A 361 -23.51 2.83 -1.97
C SER A 361 -24.77 2.17 -2.52
N ILE A 362 -25.75 2.96 -3.00
CA ILE A 362 -26.99 2.44 -3.62
C ILE A 362 -26.66 1.60 -4.87
N LEU A 363 -25.73 2.06 -5.70
CA LEU A 363 -25.31 1.35 -6.90
C LEU A 363 -24.64 0.01 -6.56
N ALA A 364 -23.75 -0.01 -5.55
CA ALA A 364 -23.11 -1.24 -5.10
C ALA A 364 -24.13 -2.23 -4.50
N GLN A 365 -25.07 -1.74 -3.70
CA GLN A 365 -26.15 -2.56 -3.12
C GLN A 365 -27.08 -3.13 -4.20
N GLY A 366 -27.52 -2.28 -5.14
CA GLY A 366 -28.37 -2.71 -6.25
C GLY A 366 -27.67 -3.75 -7.13
N PHE A 367 -26.36 -3.57 -7.35
CA PHE A 367 -25.52 -4.51 -8.09
C PHE A 367 -25.36 -5.85 -7.38
N GLU A 368 -25.11 -5.84 -6.07
CA GLU A 368 -25.02 -7.06 -5.27
C GLU A 368 -26.35 -7.83 -5.27
N LEU A 369 -27.48 -7.12 -5.12
CA LEU A 369 -28.81 -7.73 -5.16
C LEU A 369 -29.12 -8.34 -6.53
N ALA A 370 -28.78 -7.63 -7.61
CA ALA A 370 -28.97 -8.11 -8.98
C ALA A 370 -28.25 -9.44 -9.24
N ILE A 371 -27.05 -9.60 -8.67
CA ILE A 371 -26.28 -10.83 -8.76
C ILE A 371 -26.91 -11.94 -7.92
N GLN A 372 -27.27 -11.65 -6.68
CA GLN A 372 -27.84 -12.64 -5.76
C GLN A 372 -29.19 -13.18 -6.26
N GLU A 373 -30.03 -12.34 -6.84
CA GLU A 373 -31.38 -12.70 -7.27
C GLU A 373 -31.53 -12.97 -8.78
N GLY A 374 -30.46 -12.80 -9.56
CA GLY A 374 -30.50 -12.91 -11.03
C GLY A 374 -31.52 -11.95 -11.66
N CYS A 375 -31.62 -10.73 -11.14
CA CYS A 375 -32.59 -9.71 -11.56
C CYS A 375 -31.88 -8.42 -11.98
N GLY A 376 -32.54 -7.58 -12.78
CA GLY A 376 -32.06 -6.23 -13.05
C GLY A 376 -32.41 -5.27 -11.91
N PHE A 377 -31.83 -4.08 -11.88
CA PHE A 377 -32.32 -2.97 -11.06
C PHE A 377 -32.32 -1.65 -11.83
N GLN A 378 -33.01 -0.66 -11.27
CA GLN A 378 -33.06 0.70 -11.78
C GLN A 378 -32.81 1.73 -10.68
N VAL A 379 -32.20 2.86 -11.03
CA VAL A 379 -32.01 4.01 -10.13
C VAL A 379 -32.63 5.24 -10.78
N HIS A 380 -33.58 5.88 -10.12
CA HIS A 380 -34.18 7.13 -10.57
C HIS A 380 -33.40 8.31 -10.01
N CYS A 381 -32.72 9.05 -10.88
CA CYS A 381 -31.95 10.24 -10.53
C CYS A 381 -31.64 11.04 -11.80
N GLU A 382 -32.24 12.22 -11.93
CA GLU A 382 -31.95 13.10 -13.06
C GLU A 382 -30.51 13.60 -12.97
N GLY A 383 -29.76 13.54 -14.08
CA GLY A 383 -28.36 13.99 -14.11
C GLY A 383 -27.34 13.02 -13.49
N LEU A 384 -27.75 11.80 -13.12
CA LEU A 384 -26.89 10.79 -12.50
C LEU A 384 -25.57 10.55 -13.27
N ALA A 385 -25.66 10.42 -14.60
CA ALA A 385 -24.50 10.16 -15.46
C ALA A 385 -23.41 11.25 -15.36
N LEU A 386 -23.81 12.51 -15.15
CA LEU A 386 -22.88 13.62 -14.99
C LEU A 386 -22.25 13.63 -13.59
N GLY A 387 -23.05 13.31 -12.57
CA GLY A 387 -22.59 13.32 -11.18
C GLY A 387 -21.59 12.21 -10.84
N LEU A 388 -21.68 11.06 -11.49
CA LEU A 388 -20.86 9.87 -11.20
C LEU A 388 -19.41 9.94 -11.72
N GLY A 389 -19.09 10.85 -12.64
CA GLY A 389 -17.76 10.93 -13.24
C GLY A 389 -17.35 9.60 -13.92
N PRO A 390 -16.19 8.99 -13.57
CA PRO A 390 -15.68 7.80 -14.26
C PRO A 390 -16.54 6.55 -14.02
N ALA A 391 -17.32 6.52 -12.92
CA ALA A 391 -18.18 5.39 -12.63
C ALA A 391 -19.28 5.16 -13.67
N LYS A 392 -19.62 6.20 -14.45
CA LYS A 392 -20.51 6.06 -15.61
C LYS A 392 -19.99 4.99 -16.57
N ASP A 393 -18.72 5.05 -16.93
CA ASP A 393 -18.15 4.15 -17.94
C ASP A 393 -18.02 2.71 -17.40
N TRP A 394 -17.75 2.57 -16.10
CA TRP A 394 -17.73 1.26 -15.43
C TRP A 394 -19.11 0.59 -15.43
N LEU A 395 -20.16 1.37 -15.16
CA LEU A 395 -21.54 0.87 -15.20
C LEU A 395 -21.98 0.53 -16.62
N VAL A 396 -21.58 1.33 -17.62
CA VAL A 396 -21.84 0.98 -19.02
C VAL A 396 -21.13 -0.33 -19.40
N ALA A 397 -19.87 -0.51 -18.99
CA ALA A 397 -19.16 -1.76 -19.18
C ALA A 397 -19.85 -2.94 -18.49
N ALA A 398 -20.46 -2.72 -17.32
CA ALA A 398 -21.26 -3.72 -16.60
C ALA A 398 -22.68 -3.95 -17.17
N GLY A 399 -22.97 -3.43 -18.36
CA GLY A 399 -24.24 -3.67 -19.07
C GLY A 399 -25.39 -2.74 -18.67
N PHE A 400 -25.13 -1.63 -17.98
CA PHE A 400 -26.17 -0.65 -17.63
C PHE A 400 -26.34 0.43 -18.70
N THR A 401 -27.57 0.96 -18.82
CA THR A 401 -27.88 2.09 -19.70
C THR A 401 -28.34 3.30 -18.89
N PHE A 402 -27.77 4.45 -19.21
CA PHE A 402 -28.18 5.74 -18.65
C PHE A 402 -29.29 6.37 -19.50
N CYS A 403 -30.33 6.86 -18.84
CA CYS A 403 -31.42 7.63 -19.45
C CYS A 403 -31.58 8.97 -18.72
N LYS A 404 -32.46 9.86 -19.22
CA LYS A 404 -32.71 11.16 -18.59
C LYS A 404 -33.20 11.02 -17.14
N SER A 405 -33.97 9.97 -16.86
CA SER A 405 -34.52 9.69 -15.53
C SER A 405 -33.59 8.89 -14.61
N GLY A 406 -32.42 8.43 -15.07
CA GLY A 406 -31.43 7.75 -14.23
C GLY A 406 -30.70 6.58 -14.91
N LEU A 407 -30.62 5.44 -14.24
CA LEU A 407 -29.90 4.24 -14.66
C LEU A 407 -30.86 3.04 -14.70
N ARG A 408 -30.70 2.15 -15.68
CA ARG A 408 -31.39 0.86 -15.70
C ARG A 408 -30.50 -0.24 -16.23
N SER A 409 -30.72 -1.47 -15.75
CA SER A 409 -30.08 -2.66 -16.31
C SER A 409 -30.53 -2.86 -17.76
N SER A 410 -29.61 -3.20 -18.65
CA SER A 410 -30.01 -3.61 -20.01
C SER A 410 -30.53 -5.04 -19.94
N PHE A 411 -31.76 -5.26 -20.37
CA PHE A 411 -32.22 -6.61 -20.64
C PHE A 411 -31.51 -7.10 -21.90
N PRO A 412 -30.98 -8.33 -21.93
CA PRO A 412 -30.63 -8.94 -23.19
C PRO A 412 -31.90 -8.94 -24.03
N VAL A 413 -31.90 -8.15 -25.11
CA VAL A 413 -32.91 -8.30 -26.15
C VAL A 413 -32.69 -9.72 -26.64
N SER A 414 -33.60 -10.63 -26.28
CA SER A 414 -33.50 -12.02 -26.71
C SER A 414 -33.33 -12.00 -28.23
N LEU A 415 -32.21 -12.53 -28.73
CA LEU A 415 -31.87 -12.59 -30.15
C LEU A 415 -32.79 -13.55 -30.93
N GLU A 416 -33.94 -13.93 -30.37
CA GLU A 416 -34.87 -14.94 -30.90
C GLU A 416 -35.95 -14.40 -31.85
N PHE A 417 -35.93 -13.12 -32.23
CA PHE A 417 -36.84 -12.60 -33.26
C PHE A 417 -36.08 -11.83 -34.35
N ASN A 418 -35.44 -12.57 -35.24
CA ASN A 418 -35.19 -12.19 -36.64
C ASN A 418 -34.95 -13.48 -37.45
N CYS A 419 -36.04 -14.19 -37.74
CA CYS A 419 -36.14 -15.15 -38.85
C CYS A 419 -37.29 -14.70 -39.75
#